data_AF-A0A534TE25-F1
#
_entry.id   AF-A0A534TE25-F1
#
_cell.length_a   1.000
_cell.length_b   1.000
_cell.length_c   1.000
_cell.angle_alpha   90.00
_cell.angle_beta   90.00
_cell.angle_gamma   90.00
#
_symmetry.space_group_name_H-M   'P 1'
#
loop_
_entity.id
_entity.type
_entity.pdbx_description
1 polymer ?
#
loop_
_entity_poly.entity_id
_entity_poly.type
_entity_poly.pdbx_seq_one_letter_code
_entity_poly.pdbx_strand_id
1 'polypeptide(L)'
;MKVRAGLVLSMAAACSSAPSRPLSEEERTYRAKCTSCHRAYEPGERKDWPAVLDKMQTEKKTHLNPDERAQILAFLRGNSVMR
;
A
#
# COMPACT_ATOMS: atom_id res chain seq x y z
N MET A 1 -18.25 -44.29 -42.36
CA MET A 1 -17.29 -43.23 -41.95
C MET A 1 -18.08 -42.03 -41.42
N LYS A 2 -17.92 -41.64 -40.15
CA LYS A 2 -18.56 -40.46 -39.56
C LYS A 2 -17.46 -39.63 -38.90
N VAL A 3 -17.05 -38.54 -39.55
CA VAL A 3 -16.10 -37.57 -38.99
C VAL A 3 -16.90 -36.65 -38.08
N ARG A 4 -16.66 -36.72 -36.77
CA ARG A 4 -17.21 -35.74 -35.82
C ARG A 4 -16.27 -34.55 -35.78
N ALA A 5 -16.74 -33.43 -36.33
CA ALA A 5 -16.08 -32.15 -36.32
C ALA A 5 -15.78 -31.70 -34.87
N GLY A 6 -14.57 -31.16 -34.70
CA GLY A 6 -13.95 -30.87 -33.42
C GLY A 6 -14.69 -29.81 -32.60
N LEU A 7 -14.67 -30.04 -31.30
CA LEU A 7 -14.93 -29.03 -30.30
C LEU A 7 -13.58 -28.45 -29.88
N VAL A 8 -13.12 -27.42 -30.61
CA VAL A 8 -12.01 -26.58 -30.13
C VAL A 8 -12.59 -25.71 -29.02
N LEU A 9 -12.35 -26.13 -27.78
CA LEU A 9 -12.73 -25.38 -26.58
C LEU A 9 -11.72 -24.24 -26.41
N SER A 10 -12.08 -23.05 -26.90
CA SER A 10 -11.34 -21.81 -26.68
C SER A 10 -11.27 -21.49 -25.19
N MET A 11 -10.10 -21.69 -24.56
CA MET A 11 -9.81 -21.12 -23.24
C MET A 11 -9.53 -19.62 -23.42
N ALA A 12 -10.57 -18.81 -23.30
CA ALA A 12 -10.44 -17.35 -23.19
C ALA A 12 -9.76 -16.99 -21.85
N ALA A 13 -8.78 -16.10 -21.93
CA ALA A 13 -7.93 -15.65 -20.84
C ALA A 13 -8.72 -15.09 -19.65
N ALA A 14 -8.55 -15.69 -18.47
CA ALA A 14 -8.98 -15.10 -17.22
C ALA A 14 -7.93 -14.07 -16.74
N CYS A 15 -7.97 -12.86 -17.28
CA CYS A 15 -7.34 -11.71 -16.62
C CYS A 15 -8.20 -11.33 -15.41
N SER A 16 -8.03 -12.03 -14.29
CA SER A 16 -8.59 -11.59 -13.00
C SER A 16 -7.85 -10.34 -12.53
N SER A 17 -8.27 -9.17 -13.00
CA SER A 17 -7.99 -7.90 -12.34
C SER A 17 -8.83 -7.86 -11.06
N ALA A 18 -8.39 -8.55 -10.01
CA ALA A 18 -9.00 -8.37 -8.70
C ALA A 18 -8.94 -6.87 -8.37
N PRO A 19 -10.08 -6.22 -8.07
CA PRO A 19 -10.06 -4.80 -7.75
C PRO A 19 -9.19 -4.61 -6.52
N SER A 20 -8.20 -3.72 -6.62
CA SER A 20 -7.43 -3.29 -5.45
C SER A 20 -8.41 -2.77 -4.41
N ARG A 21 -8.30 -3.26 -3.17
CA ARG A 21 -9.15 -2.79 -2.07
C ARG A 21 -9.10 -1.25 -2.00
N PRO A 22 -10.21 -0.58 -1.67
CA PRO A 22 -10.15 0.85 -1.42
C PRO A 22 -9.13 1.13 -0.31
N LEU A 23 -8.28 2.13 -0.54
CA LEU A 23 -7.32 2.59 0.47
C LEU A 23 -8.07 3.43 1.51
N SER A 24 -7.75 3.21 2.78
CA SER A 24 -8.21 4.11 3.84
C SER A 24 -7.58 5.49 3.67
N GLU A 25 -8.13 6.49 4.36
CA GLU A 25 -7.58 7.85 4.30
C GLU A 25 -6.14 7.89 4.84
N GLU A 26 -5.87 7.16 5.93
CA GLU A 26 -4.55 7.08 6.54
C GLU A 26 -3.52 6.45 5.62
N GLU A 27 -3.89 5.38 4.92
CA GLU A 27 -3.03 4.73 3.94
C GLU A 27 -2.77 5.64 2.74
N ARG A 28 -3.79 6.41 2.30
CA ARG A 28 -3.63 7.36 1.21
C ARG A 28 -2.67 8.49 1.59
N THR A 29 -2.82 9.06 2.78
CA THR A 29 -1.91 10.10 3.30
C THR A 29 -0.48 9.56 3.43
N TYR A 30 -0.32 8.36 3.98
CA TYR A 30 0.97 7.69 4.06
C TYR A 30 1.63 7.50 2.69
N ARG A 31 0.92 6.91 1.74
CA ARG A 31 1.46 6.69 0.40
C ARG A 31 1.81 8.02 -0.27
N ALA A 32 0.95 9.02 -0.20
CA ALA A 32 1.20 10.33 -0.81
C ALA A 32 2.44 11.03 -0.23
N LYS A 33 2.64 10.99 1.10
CA LYS A 33 3.74 11.68 1.77
C LYS A 33 5.05 10.90 1.78
N CYS A 34 5.01 9.58 1.91
CA CYS A 34 6.19 8.76 2.17
C CYS A 34 6.78 8.10 0.92
N THR A 35 6.11 8.16 -0.24
CA THR A 35 6.68 7.70 -1.52
C THR A 35 7.20 8.83 -2.41
N SER A 36 7.14 10.09 -1.96
CA SER A 36 7.50 11.24 -2.79
C SER A 36 9.01 11.37 -3.05
N CYS A 37 9.85 10.80 -2.17
CA CYS A 37 11.30 10.97 -2.23
C CYS A 37 12.06 9.65 -2.40
N HIS A 38 11.52 8.54 -1.91
CA HIS A 38 12.10 7.21 -2.02
C HIS A 38 10.98 6.17 -1.92
N ARG A 39 11.32 4.89 -2.12
CA ARG A 39 10.40 3.80 -1.83
C ARG A 39 9.99 3.84 -0.34
N ALA A 40 8.70 3.82 -0.07
CA ALA A 40 8.18 3.74 1.29
C ALA A 40 8.51 2.38 1.93
N TYR A 41 8.86 2.40 3.21
CA TYR A 41 9.12 1.22 4.02
C TYR A 41 7.81 0.53 4.43
N GLU A 42 7.74 -0.80 4.43
CA GLU A 42 6.49 -1.44 4.84
C GLU A 42 6.20 -1.21 6.35
N PRO A 43 4.94 -0.97 6.76
CA PRO A 43 4.60 -0.68 8.16
C PRO A 43 5.13 -1.68 9.19
N GLY A 44 5.18 -2.97 8.82
CA GLY A 44 5.66 -4.05 9.69
C GLY A 44 7.19 -4.15 9.79
N GLU A 45 7.95 -3.38 9.01
CA GLU A 45 9.42 -3.42 9.06
C GLU A 45 9.97 -2.82 10.34
N ARG A 46 9.22 -1.92 10.99
CA ARG A 46 9.69 -1.20 12.18
C ARG A 46 8.60 -0.98 13.22
N LYS A 47 9.01 -0.78 14.47
CA LYS A 47 8.12 -0.50 15.61
C LYS A 47 8.28 0.92 16.16
N ASP A 48 9.33 1.63 15.75
CA ASP A 48 9.77 2.93 16.23
C ASP A 48 9.29 4.10 15.34
N TRP A 49 8.17 3.92 14.64
CA TRP A 49 7.66 4.90 13.68
C TRP A 49 7.54 6.35 14.20
N PRO A 50 7.09 6.61 15.44
CA PRO A 50 7.08 7.97 15.98
C PRO A 50 8.45 8.65 15.93
N ALA A 51 9.50 7.96 16.41
CA ALA A 51 10.85 8.51 16.47
C ALA A 51 11.43 8.81 15.08
N VAL A 52 11.09 8.02 14.06
CA VAL A 52 11.53 8.32 12.69
C VAL A 52 10.80 9.47 12.06
N LEU A 53 9.49 9.61 12.29
CA LEU A 53 8.80 10.80 11.81
C LEU A 53 9.37 12.06 12.47
N ASP A 54 9.68 12.00 13.77
CA ASP A 54 10.34 13.09 14.49
C ASP A 54 11.70 13.43 13.89
N LYS A 55 12.52 12.41 13.60
CA LYS A 55 13.81 12.60 12.92
C LYS A 55 13.65 13.23 11.55
N MET A 56 12.74 12.74 10.72
CA MET A 56 12.49 13.25 9.37
C MET A 56 11.99 14.70 9.37
N GLN A 57 11.12 15.07 10.32
CA GLN A 57 10.64 16.45 10.46
C GLN A 57 11.75 17.37 10.99
N THR A 58 12.53 16.92 11.99
CA THR A 58 13.65 17.69 12.56
C THR A 58 14.73 17.97 11.52
N GLU A 59 15.05 16.97 10.70
CA GLU A 59 16.02 17.09 9.58
C GLU A 59 15.41 17.76 8.34
N LYS A 60 14.17 18.26 8.41
CA LYS A 60 13.42 18.89 7.30
C LYS A 60 13.37 18.03 6.03
N LYS A 61 13.36 16.70 6.20
CA LYS A 61 13.19 15.72 5.13
C LYS A 61 11.73 15.47 4.79
N THR A 62 10.83 15.84 5.69
CA THR A 62 9.38 15.83 5.45
C THR A 62 8.72 17.02 6.13
N HIS A 63 7.64 17.50 5.54
CA HIS A 63 6.77 18.51 6.13
C HIS A 63 5.38 17.91 6.27
N LEU A 64 5.03 17.59 7.50
CA LEU A 64 3.73 17.05 7.88
C LEU A 64 3.07 18.02 8.84
N ASN A 65 1.80 18.32 8.61
CA ASN A 65 0.99 18.97 9.63
C ASN A 65 0.60 17.94 10.73
N PRO A 66 0.01 18.39 11.86
CA PRO A 66 -0.35 17.49 12.95
C PRO A 66 -1.30 16.35 12.55
N ASP A 67 -2.29 16.65 11.70
CA ASP A 67 -3.31 15.68 11.27
C ASP A 67 -2.71 14.62 10.33
N GLU A 68 -1.91 15.04 9.36
CA GLU A 68 -1.18 14.15 8.46
C GLU A 68 -0.26 13.20 9.24
N ARG A 69 0.46 13.74 10.24
CA ARG A 69 1.32 12.92 11.11
C ARG A 69 0.49 11.92 11.91
N ALA A 70 -0.66 12.32 12.44
CA ALA A 70 -1.55 11.44 13.20
C ALA A 70 -2.11 10.30 12.32
N GLN A 71 -2.59 10.63 11.11
CA GLN A 71 -3.06 9.66 10.12
C GLN A 71 -1.97 8.65 9.75
N ILE A 72 -0.76 9.12 9.41
CA ILE A 72 0.36 8.25 9.07
C ILE A 72 0.69 7.30 10.23
N LEU A 73 0.74 7.80 11.47
CA LEU A 73 1.00 6.96 12.64
C LEU A 73 -0.11 5.96 12.92
N ALA A 74 -1.37 6.28 12.61
CA ALA A 74 -2.48 5.34 12.73
C ALA A 74 -2.32 4.17 11.74
N PHE A 75 -2.02 4.46 10.47
CA PHE A 75 -1.75 3.42 9.46
C PHE A 75 -0.55 2.54 9.83
N LEU A 76 0.57 3.17 10.20
CA LEU A 76 1.82 2.46 10.51
C LEU A 76 1.67 1.52 11.73
N ARG A 77 0.92 1.94 12.76
CA ARG A 77 0.69 1.12 13.96
C ARG A 77 -0.36 0.03 13.72
N GLY A 78 -1.46 0.33 13.03
CA GLY A 78 -2.51 -0.64 12.71
C GLY A 78 -1.99 -1.83 11.91
N ASN A 79 -1.12 -1.57 10.93
CA ASN A 79 -0.49 -2.64 10.15
C ASN A 79 0.68 -3.35 10.86
N SER A 80 1.30 -2.75 11.87
CA SER A 80 2.38 -3.40 12.63
C SER A 80 1.90 -4.55 13.53
N VAL A 81 0.60 -4.61 13.81
CA VAL A 81 -0.04 -5.63 14.67
C VAL A 81 -0.71 -6.75 13.86
N MET A 82 -1.06 -6.51 12.59
CA MET A 82 -1.78 -7.47 11.74
C MET A 82 -0.88 -8.45 10.96
N ARG A 83 0.35 -8.69 11.43
CA ARG A 83 1.31 -9.60 10.78
C ARG A 83 1.84 -10.66 11.73
#